data_AF-A0A1Q9CI14-F1
#
_entry.id   AF-A0A1Q9CI14-F1
#
_cell.length_a   1.000
_cell.length_b   1.000
_cell.length_c   1.000
_cell.angle_alpha   90.00
_cell.angle_beta   90.00
_cell.angle_gamma   90.00
#
_symmetry.space_group_name_H-M   'P 1'
#
loop_
_entity.id
_entity.type
_entity.pdbx_description
1 polymer ?
#
loop_
_entity_poly.entity_id
_entity_poly.type
_entity_poly.pdbx_seq_one_letter_code
_entity_poly.pdbx_strand_id
1 'polypeptide(L)'
;MQLGICARIAPPSAWVRVAREAVGADGAVVPQQWLGATTAPGVATDNRRRLDLVIYGASPMGGALCCDATLVSPLTRTGRPQPGTAAHDGAMLRVAERRKQAAYPELRSGGLQQLLVLGTEIGGRWNEAAQLVRDLVRVRAPPALRAGAAGTEQHGARKPVPGPETCETAAEPRRSSEAERTATALATVGP
;
A
#
# COMPACT_ATOMS: atom_id res chain seq x y z
N MET A 1 24.54 3.42 -19.50
CA MET A 1 24.14 4.29 -18.36
C MET A 1 23.06 3.53 -17.59
N GLN A 2 23.39 3.09 -16.38
CA GLN A 2 22.65 2.08 -15.61
C GLN A 2 21.76 2.78 -14.58
N LEU A 3 20.45 2.86 -14.86
CA LEU A 3 19.42 3.05 -13.83
C LEU A 3 19.04 1.63 -13.38
N GLY A 4 19.29 1.16 -12.16
CA GLY A 4 19.17 1.88 -10.89
C GLY A 4 17.78 1.61 -10.30
N ILE A 5 17.55 0.37 -9.83
CA ILE A 5 16.53 0.01 -8.83
C ILE A 5 15.07 0.26 -9.29
N CYS A 6 14.59 -0.45 -10.30
CA CYS A 6 13.15 -0.70 -10.43
C CYS A 6 12.76 -1.82 -9.46
N ALA A 7 11.89 -1.45 -8.50
CA ALA A 7 11.20 -2.28 -7.53
C ALA A 7 11.21 -3.78 -7.85
N ARG A 8 11.85 -4.57 -6.98
CA ARG A 8 11.70 -6.02 -6.96
C ARG A 8 10.25 -6.32 -6.58
N ILE A 9 9.37 -6.33 -7.58
CA ILE A 9 8.03 -6.92 -7.50
C ILE A 9 8.24 -8.32 -6.93
N ALA A 10 7.51 -8.67 -5.88
CA ALA A 10 7.57 -10.03 -5.35
C ALA A 10 6.48 -10.87 -6.06
N PRO A 11 6.80 -11.58 -7.16
CA PRO A 11 5.91 -12.65 -7.63
C PRO A 11 5.71 -13.66 -6.49
N PRO A 12 4.67 -14.51 -6.54
CA PRO A 12 4.46 -15.57 -5.55
C PRO A 12 5.73 -16.36 -5.20
N SER A 13 6.63 -16.57 -6.17
CA SER A 13 7.94 -17.22 -5.97
C SER A 13 8.90 -16.45 -5.05
N ALA A 14 8.89 -15.12 -5.07
CA ALA A 14 9.69 -14.31 -4.15
C ALA A 14 9.17 -14.43 -2.72
N TRP A 15 7.85 -14.43 -2.53
CA TRP A 15 7.24 -14.66 -1.23
C TRP A 15 7.53 -16.06 -0.67
N VAL A 16 7.52 -17.08 -1.53
CA VAL A 16 7.94 -18.44 -1.14
C VAL A 16 9.38 -18.47 -0.65
N ARG A 17 10.29 -17.78 -1.34
CA ARG A 17 11.69 -17.69 -0.91
C ARG A 17 11.82 -16.97 0.43
N VAL A 18 11.19 -15.80 0.59
CA VAL A 18 11.16 -15.06 1.85
C VAL A 18 10.64 -15.94 2.97
N ALA A 19 9.50 -16.63 2.78
CA ALA A 19 8.93 -17.51 3.79
C ALA A 19 9.88 -18.65 4.18
N ARG A 20 10.54 -19.32 3.22
CA ARG A 20 11.51 -20.39 3.51
C ARG A 20 12.72 -19.88 4.29
N GLU A 21 13.20 -18.70 3.93
CA GLU A 21 14.29 -18.03 4.64
C GLU A 21 13.85 -17.49 6.01
N ALA A 22 12.56 -17.32 6.25
CA ALA A 22 12.05 -16.77 7.48
C ALA A 22 11.70 -17.87 8.50
N VAL A 23 11.17 -19.00 8.03
CA VAL A 23 10.61 -20.09 8.87
C VAL A 23 11.67 -21.07 9.37
N GLY A 24 12.81 -21.22 8.69
CA GLY A 24 13.89 -22.09 9.14
C GLY A 24 13.60 -23.58 8.88
N ALA A 25 14.28 -24.46 9.63
CA ALA A 25 14.23 -25.92 9.42
C ALA A 25 12.96 -26.58 10.00
N ASP A 26 12.33 -25.95 10.99
CA ASP A 26 11.24 -26.56 11.77
C ASP A 26 9.84 -26.28 11.22
N GLY A 27 9.72 -25.44 10.19
CA GLY A 27 8.45 -25.18 9.52
C GLY A 27 8.50 -25.43 8.03
N ALA A 28 7.31 -25.58 7.43
CA ALA A 28 7.16 -25.97 6.05
C ALA A 28 6.48 -24.88 5.24
N VAL A 29 6.99 -24.63 4.03
CA VAL A 29 6.39 -23.71 3.06
C VAL A 29 5.94 -24.49 1.83
N VAL A 30 4.63 -24.58 1.64
CA VAL A 30 4.00 -25.29 0.52
C VAL A 30 3.51 -24.27 -0.50
N PRO A 31 4.20 -24.11 -1.65
CA PRO A 31 3.75 -23.20 -2.70
C PRO A 31 2.53 -23.74 -3.45
N GLN A 32 1.70 -22.84 -3.98
CA GLN A 32 0.59 -23.17 -4.89
C GLN A 32 -0.38 -24.22 -4.33
N GLN A 33 -0.66 -24.13 -3.02
CA GLN A 33 -1.50 -25.09 -2.30
C GLN A 33 -2.99 -24.91 -2.68
N TRP A 34 -3.66 -26.01 -2.98
CA TRP A 34 -5.13 -26.00 -3.15
C TRP A 34 -5.81 -25.81 -1.81
N LEU A 35 -6.82 -24.95 -1.76
CA LEU A 35 -7.58 -24.69 -0.53
C LEU A 35 -8.24 -25.97 -0.01
N GLY A 36 -8.80 -26.80 -0.91
CA GLY A 36 -9.40 -28.10 -0.56
C GLY A 36 -8.38 -29.14 -0.03
N ALA A 37 -7.08 -28.90 -0.21
CA ALA A 37 -6.01 -29.71 0.35
C ALA A 37 -5.44 -29.12 1.66
N THR A 38 -6.09 -28.12 2.24
CA THR A 38 -5.78 -27.58 3.57
C THR A 38 -6.75 -28.13 4.61
N THR A 39 -6.49 -27.90 5.90
CA THR A 39 -7.42 -28.24 6.99
C THR A 39 -8.50 -27.18 7.21
N ALA A 40 -8.83 -26.39 6.19
CA ALA A 40 -9.70 -25.23 6.34
C ALA A 40 -11.15 -25.70 6.50
N PRO A 41 -11.88 -25.21 7.51
CA PRO A 41 -13.19 -25.73 7.82
C PRO A 41 -14.19 -25.42 6.70
N GLY A 42 -15.07 -26.37 6.39
CA GLY A 42 -16.17 -26.16 5.44
C GLY A 42 -15.75 -26.04 3.97
N VAL A 43 -14.50 -26.36 3.62
CA VAL A 43 -14.02 -26.37 2.24
C VAL A 43 -14.28 -27.73 1.60
N ALA A 44 -15.01 -27.75 0.48
CA ALA A 44 -15.21 -28.95 -0.31
C ALA A 44 -13.89 -29.45 -0.92
N THR A 45 -13.71 -30.77 -1.02
CA THR A 45 -12.47 -31.39 -1.51
C THR A 45 -12.21 -31.12 -3.00
N ASP A 46 -13.26 -30.82 -3.78
CA ASP A 46 -13.18 -30.45 -5.19
C ASP A 46 -12.94 -28.94 -5.41
N ASN A 47 -12.78 -28.16 -4.33
CA ASN A 47 -12.56 -26.73 -4.40
C ASN A 47 -11.23 -26.41 -5.09
N ARG A 48 -11.33 -25.72 -6.22
CA ARG A 48 -10.19 -25.36 -7.08
C ARG A 48 -9.58 -23.99 -6.76
N ARG A 49 -9.95 -23.33 -5.67
CA ARG A 49 -9.25 -22.11 -5.24
C ARG A 49 -7.84 -22.48 -4.80
N ARG A 50 -6.86 -21.73 -5.27
CA ARG A 50 -5.44 -21.94 -4.96
C ARG A 50 -4.92 -20.77 -4.14
N LEU A 51 -4.09 -21.08 -3.15
CA LEU A 51 -3.31 -20.14 -2.37
C LEU A 51 -1.91 -20.06 -2.97
N ASP A 52 -1.25 -18.90 -2.87
CA ASP A 52 0.09 -18.75 -3.41
C ASP A 52 1.14 -19.53 -2.61
N LEU A 53 0.96 -19.60 -1.29
CA LEU A 53 1.70 -20.47 -0.40
C LEU A 53 0.93 -20.71 0.90
N VAL A 54 1.23 -21.81 1.57
CA VAL A 54 0.84 -22.06 2.97
C VAL A 54 2.10 -22.27 3.79
N ILE A 55 2.14 -21.63 4.95
CA ILE A 55 3.24 -21.75 5.90
C ILE A 55 2.75 -22.50 7.13
N TYR A 56 3.37 -23.64 7.42
CA TYR A 56 3.11 -24.46 8.61
C TYR A 56 4.22 -24.27 9.64
N GLY A 57 3.84 -24.21 10.92
CA GLY A 57 4.80 -24.14 12.03
C GLY A 57 5.46 -22.76 12.21
N ALA A 58 4.98 -21.71 11.54
CA ALA A 58 5.56 -20.37 11.59
C ALA A 58 4.97 -19.45 12.66
N SER A 59 3.83 -19.82 13.24
CA SER A 59 3.24 -19.07 14.35
C SER A 59 3.72 -19.65 15.69
N PRO A 60 4.06 -18.80 16.69
CA PRO A 60 4.25 -19.23 18.08
C PRO A 60 3.07 -20.04 18.65
N MET A 61 1.91 -19.98 18.00
CA MET A 61 0.67 -20.67 18.38
C MET A 61 0.40 -21.95 17.58
N GLY A 62 1.32 -22.43 16.73
CA GLY A 62 1.22 -23.73 16.04
C GLY A 62 0.22 -23.81 14.87
N GLY A 63 -0.37 -22.70 14.45
CA GLY A 63 -1.28 -22.63 13.29
C GLY A 63 -0.59 -22.49 11.92
N ALA A 64 -1.35 -22.66 10.84
CA ALA A 64 -0.91 -22.43 9.47
C ALA A 64 -1.32 -21.05 8.93
N LEU A 65 -0.41 -20.37 8.26
CA LEU A 65 -0.70 -19.13 7.54
C LEU A 65 -0.98 -19.46 6.08
N CYS A 66 -2.24 -19.29 5.67
CA CYS A 66 -2.68 -19.44 4.30
C CYS A 66 -2.46 -18.12 3.57
N CYS A 67 -1.48 -18.05 2.68
CA CYS A 67 -1.07 -16.81 2.06
C CYS A 67 -1.53 -16.68 0.61
N ASP A 68 -1.98 -15.47 0.26
CA ASP A 68 -2.35 -15.10 -1.10
C ASP A 68 -1.77 -13.74 -1.42
N ALA A 69 -0.89 -13.68 -2.42
CA ALA A 69 -0.16 -12.48 -2.77
C ALA A 69 -0.97 -11.62 -3.73
N THR A 70 -0.84 -10.30 -3.58
CA THR A 70 -1.52 -9.37 -4.48
C THR A 70 -0.64 -8.16 -4.74
N LEU A 71 -0.53 -7.79 -6.01
CA LEU A 71 0.08 -6.54 -6.45
C LEU A 71 -1.01 -5.56 -6.84
N VAL A 72 -0.99 -4.36 -6.27
CA VAL A 72 -1.93 -3.29 -6.59
C VAL A 72 -1.21 -2.04 -7.08
N SER A 73 -1.88 -1.29 -7.95
CA SER A 73 -1.42 0.03 -8.38
C SER A 73 -2.24 1.09 -7.65
N PRO A 74 -1.62 2.14 -7.07
CA PRO A 74 -2.37 3.28 -6.56
C PRO A 74 -2.92 4.15 -7.70
N LEU A 75 -2.45 3.93 -8.93
CA LEU A 75 -2.87 4.64 -10.13
C LEU A 75 -3.73 3.76 -11.03
N THR A 76 -4.65 4.40 -11.75
CA THR A 76 -5.36 3.81 -12.88
C THR A 76 -4.42 3.65 -14.08
N ARG A 77 -4.89 2.96 -15.13
CA ARG A 77 -4.16 2.82 -16.40
C ARG A 77 -3.80 4.16 -17.06
N THR A 78 -4.56 5.23 -16.80
CA THR A 78 -4.30 6.57 -17.34
C THR A 78 -3.46 7.44 -16.40
N GLY A 79 -2.92 6.88 -15.32
CA GLY A 79 -2.07 7.60 -14.36
C GLY A 79 -2.86 8.45 -13.35
N ARG A 80 -4.19 8.37 -13.32
CA ARG A 80 -5.00 9.05 -12.29
C ARG A 80 -4.97 8.27 -10.98
N PRO A 81 -5.09 8.91 -9.81
CA PRO A 81 -5.20 8.19 -8.54
C PRO A 81 -6.45 7.31 -8.53
N GLN A 82 -6.33 6.09 -8.03
CA GLN A 82 -7.47 5.24 -7.70
C GLN A 82 -8.25 5.84 -6.51
N PRO A 83 -9.55 5.52 -6.34
CA PRO A 83 -10.35 6.06 -5.24
C PRO A 83 -9.65 5.95 -3.88
N GLY A 84 -9.55 7.07 -3.16
CA GLY A 84 -8.95 7.15 -1.83
C GLY A 84 -7.41 7.16 -1.78
N THR A 85 -6.70 6.83 -2.86
CA THR A 85 -5.22 6.76 -2.86
C THR A 85 -4.51 8.10 -2.79
N ALA A 86 -5.17 9.18 -3.22
CA ALA A 86 -4.64 10.53 -3.07
C ALA A 86 -4.64 11.01 -1.61
N ALA A 87 -5.55 10.49 -0.79
CA ALA A 87 -5.77 10.93 0.58
C ALA A 87 -5.27 9.94 1.64
N HIS A 88 -5.21 8.65 1.31
CA HIS A 88 -4.84 7.61 2.25
C HIS A 88 -3.86 6.62 1.62
N ASP A 89 -2.69 6.51 2.24
CA ASP A 89 -1.71 5.49 1.89
C ASP A 89 -2.31 4.08 2.03
N GLY A 90 -1.91 3.20 1.11
CA GLY A 90 -2.34 1.81 1.09
C GLY A 90 -3.85 1.63 0.88
N ALA A 91 -4.58 2.63 0.37
CA ALA A 91 -6.01 2.51 0.10
C ALA A 91 -6.33 1.29 -0.79
N MET A 92 -5.53 1.05 -1.82
CA MET A 92 -5.73 -0.11 -2.70
C MET A 92 -5.32 -1.43 -2.03
N LEU A 93 -4.37 -1.42 -1.09
CA LEU A 93 -4.04 -2.60 -0.30
C LEU A 93 -5.21 -3.01 0.59
N ARG A 94 -5.87 -2.06 1.26
CA ARG A 94 -7.09 -2.33 2.06
C ARG A 94 -8.23 -2.90 1.21
N VAL A 95 -8.42 -2.38 -0.01
CA VAL A 95 -9.43 -2.91 -0.94
C VAL A 95 -9.08 -4.34 -1.36
N ALA A 96 -7.82 -4.60 -1.72
CA ALA A 96 -7.40 -5.93 -2.11
C ALA A 96 -7.50 -6.94 -0.96
N GLU A 97 -7.11 -6.54 0.25
CA GLU A 97 -7.24 -7.36 1.44
C GLU A 97 -8.70 -7.74 1.72
N ARG A 98 -9.62 -6.77 1.72
CA ARG A 98 -11.06 -7.06 1.86
C ARG A 98 -11.57 -8.02 0.78
N ARG A 99 -11.11 -7.86 -0.46
CA ARG A 99 -11.47 -8.77 -1.56
C ARG A 99 -10.97 -10.19 -1.31
N LYS A 100 -9.74 -10.36 -0.81
CA LYS A 100 -9.20 -11.68 -0.47
C LYS A 100 -9.93 -12.28 0.74
N GLN A 101 -10.18 -11.50 1.79
CA GLN A 101 -11.00 -11.96 2.93
C GLN A 101 -12.39 -12.42 2.47
N ALA A 102 -13.04 -11.70 1.57
CA ALA A 102 -14.32 -12.11 0.99
C ALA A 102 -14.23 -13.37 0.11
N ALA A 103 -13.09 -13.60 -0.55
CA ALA A 103 -12.85 -14.80 -1.37
C ALA A 103 -12.52 -16.06 -0.55
N TYR A 104 -12.03 -15.89 0.69
CA TYR A 104 -11.67 -16.97 1.60
C TYR A 104 -12.34 -16.79 2.97
N PRO A 105 -13.69 -16.79 3.05
CA PRO A 105 -14.39 -16.63 4.31
C PRO A 105 -14.02 -17.71 5.34
N GLU A 106 -13.64 -18.91 4.87
CA GLU A 106 -13.25 -20.06 5.70
C GLU A 106 -11.98 -19.82 6.51
N LEU A 107 -11.15 -18.87 6.06
CA LEU A 107 -9.85 -18.53 6.65
C LEU A 107 -9.87 -17.21 7.43
N ARG A 108 -11.04 -16.55 7.56
CA ARG A 108 -11.18 -15.29 8.30
C ARG A 108 -11.25 -15.47 9.81
N SER A 109 -11.79 -16.60 10.25
CA SER A 109 -11.98 -16.93 11.66
C SER A 109 -10.64 -17.35 12.25
N GLY A 110 -10.25 -16.81 13.40
CA GLY A 110 -8.94 -17.02 14.06
C GLY A 110 -8.68 -18.43 14.60
N GLY A 111 -8.98 -19.47 13.82
CA GLY A 111 -8.70 -20.86 14.12
C GLY A 111 -7.24 -21.25 13.81
N LEU A 112 -7.01 -22.56 13.70
CA LEU A 112 -5.69 -23.14 13.41
C LEU A 112 -5.14 -22.74 12.04
N GLN A 113 -5.96 -22.16 11.17
CA GLN A 113 -5.53 -21.61 9.90
C GLN A 113 -6.09 -20.22 9.70
N GLN A 114 -5.23 -19.29 9.26
CA GLN A 114 -5.59 -17.89 9.08
C GLN A 114 -5.14 -17.40 7.71
N LEU A 115 -5.97 -16.58 7.07
CA LEU A 115 -5.61 -15.90 5.83
C LEU A 115 -4.61 -14.79 6.12
N LEU A 116 -3.50 -14.79 5.39
CA LEU A 116 -2.58 -13.66 5.32
C LEU A 116 -2.50 -13.15 3.89
N VAL A 117 -2.93 -11.91 3.67
CA VAL A 117 -2.80 -11.27 2.37
C VAL A 117 -1.41 -10.66 2.27
N LEU A 118 -0.62 -11.11 1.29
CA LEU A 118 0.73 -10.58 1.04
C LEU A 118 0.62 -9.44 0.03
N GLY A 119 0.18 -8.28 0.52
CA GLY A 119 -0.13 -7.11 -0.30
C GLY A 119 1.09 -6.25 -0.58
N THR A 120 1.36 -6.02 -1.86
CA THR A 120 2.38 -5.06 -2.32
C THR A 120 1.74 -4.04 -3.24
N GLU A 121 2.04 -2.77 -3.02
CA GLU A 121 1.65 -1.66 -3.88
C GLU A 121 2.84 -1.24 -4.75
N ILE A 122 2.58 -0.88 -6.01
CA ILE A 122 3.58 -0.28 -6.89
C ILE A 122 4.17 0.96 -6.18
N GLY A 123 5.49 0.99 -6.08
CA GLY A 123 6.21 1.97 -5.24
C GLY A 123 6.77 1.37 -3.95
N GLY A 124 6.57 0.07 -3.70
CA GLY A 124 7.27 -0.68 -2.64
C GLY A 124 6.58 -0.66 -1.28
N ARG A 125 5.36 -0.11 -1.19
CA ARG A 125 4.54 -0.18 0.03
C ARG A 125 3.98 -1.59 0.22
N TRP A 126 4.03 -2.07 1.46
CA TRP A 126 3.52 -3.38 1.86
C TRP A 126 2.40 -3.19 2.87
N ASN A 127 1.47 -4.13 2.97
CA ASN A 127 0.54 -4.19 4.10
C ASN A 127 1.20 -4.84 5.33
N GLU A 128 0.40 -5.30 6.29
CA GLU A 128 0.87 -5.97 7.52
C GLU A 128 1.77 -7.20 7.28
N ALA A 129 1.83 -7.73 6.05
CA ALA A 129 2.78 -8.76 5.66
C ALA A 129 4.25 -8.36 5.92
N ALA A 130 4.58 -7.07 5.90
CA ALA A 130 5.92 -6.60 6.27
C ALA A 130 6.25 -6.90 7.74
N GLN A 131 5.27 -6.81 8.64
CA GLN A 131 5.49 -7.08 10.05
C GLN A 131 5.76 -8.57 10.28
N LEU A 132 5.04 -9.48 9.61
CA LEU A 132 5.35 -10.90 9.66
C LEU A 132 6.80 -11.18 9.25
N VAL A 133 7.26 -10.60 8.14
CA VAL A 133 8.65 -10.80 7.69
C VAL A 133 9.63 -10.29 8.74
N ARG A 134 9.38 -9.14 9.37
CA ARG A 134 10.21 -8.63 10.47
C ARG A 134 10.20 -9.56 11.68
N ASP A 135 9.04 -10.06 12.08
CA ASP A 135 8.91 -10.95 13.24
C ASP A 135 9.66 -12.26 13.01
N LEU A 136 9.48 -12.88 11.84
CA LEU A 136 10.20 -14.10 11.47
C LEU A 136 11.72 -13.86 11.39
N VAL A 137 12.15 -12.74 10.79
CA VAL A 137 13.57 -12.36 10.77
C VAL A 137 14.10 -12.15 12.20
N ARG A 138 13.34 -11.55 13.10
CA ARG A 138 13.76 -11.31 14.49
C ARG A 138 13.93 -12.61 15.28
N VAL A 139 13.07 -13.59 15.03
CA VAL A 139 13.19 -14.94 15.61
C VAL A 139 14.45 -15.65 15.09
N ARG A 140 14.75 -15.53 13.79
CA ARG A 140 15.90 -16.20 13.16
C ARG A 140 17.24 -15.48 13.37
N ALA A 141 17.22 -14.16 13.52
CA ALA A 141 18.43 -13.35 13.62
C ALA A 141 19.14 -13.60 14.97
N PRO A 142 20.47 -13.84 14.96
CA PRO A 142 21.29 -13.76 16.15
C PRO A 142 21.06 -12.42 16.87
N PRO A 143 21.14 -12.36 18.21
CA PRO A 143 20.88 -11.12 18.97
C PRO A 143 21.60 -9.88 18.43
N ALA A 144 22.83 -10.06 17.92
CA ALA A 144 23.66 -9.01 17.33
C ALA A 144 23.11 -8.38 16.03
N LEU A 145 22.21 -9.06 15.31
CA LEU A 145 21.67 -8.62 14.02
C LEU A 145 20.22 -8.10 14.11
N ARG A 146 19.61 -8.12 15.30
CA ARG A 146 18.19 -7.75 15.49
C ARG A 146 17.91 -6.25 15.29
N ALA A 147 18.88 -5.38 15.56
CA ALA A 147 18.74 -3.93 15.39
C ALA A 147 18.59 -3.51 13.90
N GLY A 148 19.25 -4.23 12.98
CA GLY A 148 19.15 -3.98 11.54
C GLY A 148 17.80 -4.40 10.93
N ALA A 149 17.10 -5.35 11.55
CA ALA A 149 15.79 -5.84 11.09
C ALA A 149 14.62 -4.90 11.46
N ALA A 150 14.80 -4.02 12.45
CA ALA A 150 13.81 -3.03 12.88
C ALA A 150 13.85 -1.74 12.01
N GLY A 151 14.94 -1.51 11.29
CA GLY A 151 15.19 -0.27 10.54
C GLY A 151 14.69 -0.31 9.10
N THR A 152 13.38 -0.24 8.89
CA THR A 152 12.79 0.36 7.68
C THR A 152 11.50 1.05 8.07
N GLU A 153 11.65 2.15 8.81
CA GLU A 153 10.58 3.12 8.95
C GLU A 153 10.31 3.75 7.58
N GLN A 154 9.02 3.94 7.33
CA GLN A 154 8.46 4.55 6.13
C GLN A 154 9.18 5.88 5.84
N HIS A 155 9.97 5.94 4.76
CA HIS A 155 10.36 7.23 4.19
C HIS A 155 9.17 7.80 3.41
N GLY A 156 8.11 8.12 4.15
CA GLY A 156 6.87 8.74 3.71
C GLY A 156 6.71 10.15 4.29
N ALA A 157 7.79 10.80 4.74
CA ALA A 157 7.75 12.23 5.02
C ALA A 157 7.88 12.98 3.69
N ARG A 158 6.77 13.12 2.97
CA ARG A 158 6.69 14.03 1.82
C ARG A 158 6.84 15.46 2.40
N LYS A 159 7.97 16.10 2.13
CA LYS A 159 8.15 17.54 2.34
C LYS A 159 6.96 18.26 1.68
N PRO A 160 6.31 19.25 2.33
CA PRO A 160 5.20 19.96 1.71
C PRO A 160 5.67 20.58 0.39
N VAL A 161 4.94 20.29 -0.67
CA VAL A 161 5.11 20.95 -1.97
C VAL A 161 4.68 22.40 -1.75
N PRO A 162 5.55 23.41 -1.99
CA PRO A 162 5.08 24.79 -2.00
C PRO A 162 4.01 24.91 -3.09
N GLY A 163 2.86 25.48 -2.72
CA GLY A 163 1.74 25.71 -3.64
C GLY A 163 2.16 26.56 -4.85
N PRO A 164 1.37 26.57 -5.93
CA PRO A 164 1.70 27.37 -7.09
C PRO A 164 1.78 28.84 -6.67
N GLU A 165 2.99 29.38 -6.77
CA GLU A 165 3.25 30.81 -6.68
C GLU A 165 2.41 31.46 -7.79
N THR A 166 1.36 32.15 -7.37
CA THR A 166 0.59 33.01 -8.27
C THR A 166 1.54 34.06 -8.80
N CYS A 167 1.79 34.00 -10.10
CA CYS A 167 2.47 35.05 -10.84
C CYS A 167 1.64 36.33 -10.71
N GLU A 168 2.02 37.17 -9.76
CA GLU A 168 1.41 38.45 -9.47
C GLU A 168 1.83 39.44 -10.56
N THR A 169 1.02 39.56 -11.61
CA THR A 169 1.05 40.71 -12.52
C THR A 169 0.62 41.94 -11.72
N ALA A 170 1.55 42.86 -11.55
CA ALA A 170 1.34 44.17 -10.95
C ALA A 170 0.13 44.90 -11.58
N ALA A 171 -0.85 45.24 -10.76
CA ALA A 171 -1.82 46.29 -11.02
C ALA A 171 -2.00 47.10 -9.73
N GLU A 172 -1.53 48.34 -9.76
CA GLU A 172 -1.56 49.32 -8.66
C GLU A 172 -2.97 49.57 -8.09
N PRO A 173 -3.07 49.95 -6.80
CA PRO A 173 -4.35 50.15 -6.13
C PRO A 173 -4.87 51.57 -6.36
N ARG A 174 -6.08 51.72 -6.93
CA ARG A 174 -6.85 52.97 -6.82
C ARG A 174 -7.79 52.89 -5.64
N ARG A 175 -7.47 53.66 -4.59
CA ARG A 175 -8.36 53.97 -3.47
C ARG A 175 -9.52 54.84 -3.94
N SER A 176 -10.69 54.55 -3.40
CA SER A 176 -11.92 55.32 -3.56
C SER A 176 -11.95 56.54 -2.63
N SER A 177 -12.63 57.58 -3.11
CA SER A 177 -13.38 58.63 -2.40
C SER A 177 -12.84 60.07 -2.40
N GLU A 178 -13.80 60.93 -2.77
CA GLU A 178 -14.01 62.33 -2.38
C GLU A 178 -13.28 63.49 -3.10
N ALA A 179 -14.11 64.21 -3.85
CA ALA A 179 -14.36 65.66 -3.73
C ALA A 179 -13.33 66.66 -4.29
N GLU A 180 -13.60 67.15 -5.51
CA GLU A 180 -13.45 68.56 -5.92
C GLU A 180 -14.06 68.71 -7.34
N ARG A 181 -15.30 69.19 -7.51
CA ARG A 181 -15.67 70.60 -7.72
C ARG A 181 -14.66 71.38 -8.58
N THR A 182 -15.02 71.66 -9.84
CA THR A 182 -14.87 72.93 -10.61
C THR A 182 -15.33 72.62 -12.05
N ALA A 183 -16.60 72.84 -12.38
CA ALA A 183 -17.09 74.06 -13.04
C ALA A 183 -16.34 74.41 -14.35
N THR A 184 -16.91 74.07 -15.49
CA THR A 184 -16.88 74.91 -16.71
C THR A 184 -18.10 74.56 -17.56
N ALA A 185 -19.10 75.43 -17.46
CA ALA A 185 -20.13 75.58 -18.45
C ALA A 185 -19.58 76.48 -19.57
N LEU A 186 -19.87 76.14 -20.82
CA LEU A 186 -20.13 77.13 -21.87
C LEU A 186 -20.84 76.42 -23.01
N ALA A 187 -22.16 76.60 -23.00
CA ALA A 187 -23.02 76.44 -24.14
C ALA A 187 -22.69 77.53 -25.17
N THR A 188 -22.71 77.18 -26.44
CA THR A 188 -22.89 78.14 -27.53
C THR A 188 -23.90 77.53 -28.51
N VAL A 189 -25.16 77.91 -28.30
CA VAL A 189 -26.16 78.16 -29.36
C VAL A 189 -25.67 79.41 -30.09
N GLY A 190 -25.73 79.62 -31.40
CA GLY A 190 -26.24 78.99 -32.62
C GLY A 190 -25.80 79.93 -33.78
N PRO A 191 -26.19 79.72 -35.04
CA PRO A 191 -26.10 80.78 -36.06
C PRO A 191 -27.15 81.88 -35.85
#